data_AF-A0A023D5Y5-F1
#
_entry.id   AF-A0A023D5Y5-F1
#
_cell.length_a   1.000
_cell.length_b   1.000
_cell.length_c   1.000
_cell.angle_alpha   90.00
_cell.angle_beta   90.00
_cell.angle_gamma   90.00
#
_symmetry.space_group_name_H-M   'P 1'
#
loop_
_entity.id
_entity.type
_entity.pdbx_description
1 polymer ?
#
loop_
_entity_poly.entity_id
_entity_poly.type
_entity_poly.pdbx_seq_one_letter_code
_entity_poly.pdbx_strand_id
1 'polypeptide(L)'
;MAMSFAKLTVVGDGIDPSGETTPAVTRDIVINATANIIIDLATRDRLAYSDGHLIWPSGARMEVDTRSRDEIEMETRKGQIMANMIMTGRAFFELVQKREAEAQARREAAAMASDPAEAPLPIAAE
;
A
#
# COMPACT_ATOMS: atom_id res chain seq x y z
N MET A 1 10.80 -5.17 3.88
CA MET A 1 10.06 -4.29 2.95
C MET A 1 10.30 -2.86 3.39
N ALA A 2 10.89 -2.01 2.55
CA ALA A 2 11.11 -0.60 2.91
C ALA A 2 9.79 0.16 2.81
N MET A 3 9.29 0.69 3.93
CA MET A 3 8.19 1.66 3.89
C MET A 3 8.70 2.94 3.22
N SER A 4 8.00 3.43 2.19
CA SER A 4 8.34 4.68 1.51
C SER A 4 7.89 5.87 2.37
N PHE A 5 8.81 6.40 3.17
CA PHE A 5 8.66 7.69 3.82
C PHE A 5 9.45 8.73 3.04
N ALA A 6 8.79 9.80 2.59
CA ALA A 6 9.43 10.96 1.99
C ALA A 6 9.35 12.14 2.95
N LYS A 7 10.48 12.76 3.28
CA LYS A 7 10.51 14.06 3.97
C LYS A 7 10.49 15.16 2.90
N LEU A 8 9.57 16.11 3.02
CA LEU A 8 9.50 17.30 2.17
C LEU A 8 9.55 18.55 3.03
N THR A 9 10.15 19.61 2.51
CA THR A 9 10.03 20.97 3.04
C THR A 9 9.12 21.72 2.08
N VAL A 10 7.92 22.07 2.55
CA VAL A 10 6.89 22.70 1.75
C VAL A 10 6.73 24.16 2.14
N VAL A 11 6.40 24.99 1.16
CA VAL A 11 6.15 26.42 1.33
C VAL A 11 4.72 26.72 0.91
N GLY A 12 4.09 27.67 1.60
CA GLY A 12 2.74 28.10 1.29
C GLY A 12 2.28 29.25 2.17
N ASP A 13 1.06 29.68 1.96
CA ASP A 13 0.44 30.73 2.76
C ASP A 13 -0.39 30.06 3.87
N GLY A 14 0.02 30.29 5.12
CA GLY A 14 -0.67 29.77 6.29
C GLY A 14 -1.93 30.57 6.57
N ILE A 15 -3.04 29.90 6.82
CA ILE A 15 -4.34 30.47 7.17
C ILE A 15 -4.72 29.87 8.52
N ASP A 16 -4.74 30.70 9.55
CA ASP A 16 -5.13 30.26 10.88
C ASP A 16 -6.65 29.98 10.97
N PRO A 17 -7.15 29.41 12.08
CA PRO A 17 -8.59 29.17 12.25
C PRO A 17 -9.45 30.44 12.29
N SER A 18 -8.84 31.61 12.54
CA SER A 18 -9.53 32.90 12.52
C SER A 18 -9.66 33.48 11.10
N GLY A 19 -8.91 32.94 10.14
CA GLY A 19 -8.87 33.36 8.74
C GLY A 19 -7.74 34.34 8.42
N GLU A 20 -6.85 34.63 9.37
CA GLU A 20 -5.68 35.48 9.13
C GLU A 20 -4.64 34.73 8.29
N THR A 21 -4.16 35.39 7.22
CA THR A 21 -3.18 34.82 6.30
C THR A 21 -1.77 35.29 6.66
N THR A 22 -0.87 34.33 6.88
CA THR A 22 0.57 34.53 7.01
C THR A 22 1.26 34.03 5.74
N PRO A 23 1.94 34.90 4.96
CA PRO A 23 2.55 34.49 3.71
C PRO A 23 3.86 33.72 3.90
N ALA A 24 4.22 32.89 2.93
CA ALA A 24 5.51 32.20 2.83
C ALA A 24 5.92 31.38 4.07
N VAL A 25 4.94 30.74 4.70
CA VAL A 25 5.17 29.78 5.79
C VAL A 25 5.87 28.54 5.23
N THR A 26 6.92 28.12 5.91
CA THR A 26 7.66 26.88 5.58
C THR A 26 7.33 25.80 6.60
N ARG A 27 7.06 24.58 6.13
CA ARG A 27 6.79 23.41 6.98
C ARG A 27 7.57 22.20 6.51
N ASP A 28 8.16 21.48 7.45
CA ASP A 28 8.70 20.16 7.19
C ASP A 28 7.61 19.11 7.42
N ILE A 29 7.31 18.31 6.39
CA ILE A 29 6.33 17.24 6.46
C ILE A 29 6.97 15.89 6.12
N VAL A 30 6.35 14.82 6.60
CA VAL A 30 6.63 13.45 6.15
C VAL A 30 5.39 12.87 5.50
N ILE A 31 5.59 12.29 4.32
CA ILE A 31 4.56 11.57 3.58
C ILE A 31 4.88 10.08 3.65
N ASN A 32 3.97 9.30 4.22
CA ASN A 32 3.88 7.87 3.97
C ASN A 32 2.90 7.66 2.83
N ALA A 33 3.46 7.54 1.64
CA ALA A 33 2.66 7.55 0.42
C ALA A 33 1.83 6.27 0.26
N THR A 34 2.32 5.12 0.74
CA THR A 34 1.57 3.85 0.69
C THR A 34 0.34 3.86 1.59
N ALA A 35 0.44 4.49 2.77
CA ALA A 35 -0.66 4.62 3.70
C ALA A 35 -1.53 5.87 3.45
N ASN A 36 -1.13 6.73 2.50
CA ASN A 36 -1.72 8.05 2.27
C ASN A 36 -1.80 8.89 3.56
N ILE A 37 -0.69 8.95 4.29
CA ILE A 37 -0.56 9.70 5.55
C ILE A 37 0.46 10.83 5.34
N ILE A 38 0.09 12.04 5.75
CA ILE A 38 0.98 13.19 5.82
C ILE A 38 1.08 13.64 7.27
N ILE A 39 2.29 13.93 7.74
CA ILE A 39 2.58 14.31 9.13
C ILE A 39 3.37 15.61 9.13
N ASP A 40 2.91 16.62 9.87
CA ASP A 40 3.73 17.80 10.19
C ASP A 40 4.81 17.38 11.20
N LEU A 41 6.08 17.59 10.90
CA LEU A 41 7.16 17.24 11.82
C LEU A 41 7.22 18.14 13.06
N ALA A 42 6.75 19.39 12.95
CA ALA A 42 6.78 20.33 14.06
C ALA A 42 5.75 19.98 15.13
N THR A 43 4.50 19.77 14.74
CA THR A 43 3.41 19.46 15.68
C THR A 43 3.17 17.97 15.87
N ARG A 44 3.71 17.12 14.98
CA ARG A 44 3.43 15.67 14.89
C ARG A 44 1.96 15.36 14.56
N ASP A 45 1.23 16.35 14.07
CA ASP A 45 -0.15 16.16 13.66
C ASP A 45 -0.20 15.41 12.33
N ARG A 46 -1.21 14.54 12.22
CA ARG A 46 -1.60 13.99 10.93
C ARG A 46 -2.40 15.05 10.18
N LEU A 47 -1.92 15.41 9.00
CA LEU A 47 -2.54 16.40 8.13
C LEU A 47 -3.49 15.74 7.13
N ALA A 48 -4.57 16.44 6.80
CA ALA A 48 -5.32 16.18 5.58
C ALA A 48 -4.74 17.02 4.45
N TYR A 49 -4.85 16.52 3.22
CA TYR A 49 -4.44 17.24 2.02
C TYR A 49 -5.57 17.21 0.99
N SER A 50 -6.07 18.38 0.58
CA SER A 50 -7.15 18.55 -0.40
C SER A 50 -7.00 19.87 -1.12
N ASP A 51 -7.24 19.88 -2.43
CA ASP A 51 -7.29 21.10 -3.25
C ASP A 51 -6.07 22.03 -3.06
N GLY A 52 -4.87 21.45 -2.97
CA GLY A 52 -3.63 22.20 -2.74
C GLY A 52 -3.45 22.73 -1.32
N HIS A 53 -4.29 22.32 -0.36
CA HIS A 53 -4.21 22.75 1.03
C HIS A 53 -3.76 21.61 1.94
N LEU A 54 -2.82 21.90 2.83
CA LEU A 54 -2.55 21.09 4.03
C LEU A 54 -3.45 21.58 5.17
N ILE A 55 -4.15 20.68 5.84
CA ILE A 55 -5.16 21.01 6.85
C ILE A 55 -4.80 20.29 8.15
N TRP A 56 -4.62 21.08 9.23
CA TRP A 56 -4.35 20.59 10.58
C TRP A 56 -5.66 20.23 11.30
N PRO A 57 -5.61 19.35 12.30
CA PRO A 57 -6.76 19.02 13.15
C PRO A 57 -7.38 20.23 13.87
N SER A 58 -6.60 21.27 14.11
CA SER A 58 -7.06 22.53 14.72
C SER A 58 -7.97 23.36 13.80
N GLY A 59 -8.07 23.01 12.51
CA GLY A 59 -8.75 23.79 11.49
C GLY A 59 -7.86 24.82 10.78
N ALA A 60 -6.62 25.00 11.25
CA ALA A 60 -5.62 25.77 10.50
C ALA A 60 -5.33 25.07 9.17
N ARG A 61 -5.11 25.84 8.11
CA ARG A 61 -4.77 25.31 6.79
C ARG A 61 -3.61 26.08 6.19
N MET A 62 -2.95 25.51 5.19
CA MET A 62 -1.90 26.17 4.43
C MET A 62 -2.16 25.93 2.95
N GLU A 63 -2.36 27.01 2.18
CA GLU A 63 -2.39 26.94 0.73
C GLU A 63 -0.96 26.74 0.24
N VAL A 64 -0.70 25.57 -0.33
CA VAL A 64 0.65 25.16 -0.70
C VAL A 64 1.03 25.78 -2.05
N ASP A 65 2.25 26.28 -2.17
CA ASP A 65 2.75 26.83 -3.43
C ASP A 65 2.81 25.76 -4.54
N THR A 66 2.81 26.20 -5.80
CA THR A 66 2.76 25.29 -6.96
C THR A 66 3.84 24.21 -6.92
N ARG A 67 5.06 24.56 -6.53
CA ARG A 67 6.18 23.61 -6.51
C ARG A 67 5.99 22.54 -5.43
N SER A 68 5.70 22.96 -4.21
CA SER A 68 5.50 22.07 -3.07
C SER A 68 4.27 21.18 -3.27
N ARG A 69 3.24 21.72 -3.93
CA ARG A 69 2.04 20.99 -4.34
C ARG A 69 2.39 19.85 -5.30
N ASP A 70 3.15 20.14 -6.35
CA ASP A 70 3.57 19.14 -7.34
C ASP A 70 4.44 18.04 -6.69
N GLU A 71 5.30 18.41 -5.73
CA GLU A 71 6.11 17.45 -4.96
C GLU A 71 5.23 16.52 -4.08
N ILE A 72 4.25 17.07 -3.36
CA ILE A 72 3.29 16.28 -2.56
C ILE A 72 2.48 15.33 -3.44
N GLU A 73 1.97 15.80 -4.57
CA GLU A 73 1.17 15.00 -5.50
C GLU A 73 1.99 13.89 -6.14
N MET A 74 3.23 14.18 -6.52
CA MET A 74 4.15 13.18 -7.05
C MET A 74 4.42 12.06 -6.04
N GLU A 75 4.76 12.40 -4.80
CA GLU A 75 5.03 11.40 -3.77
C GLU A 75 3.78 10.56 -3.46
N THR A 76 2.63 11.21 -3.32
CA THR A 76 1.34 10.52 -3.13
C THR A 76 1.05 9.54 -4.27
N ARG A 77 1.29 9.94 -5.52
CA ARG A 77 1.11 9.07 -6.70
C ARG A 77 2.05 7.86 -6.69
N LYS A 78 3.33 8.05 -6.34
CA LYS A 78 4.29 6.93 -6.17
C LYS A 78 3.77 5.94 -5.13
N GLY A 79 3.25 6.44 -4.01
CA GLY A 79 2.62 5.64 -2.97
C GLY A 79 1.45 4.79 -3.44
N GLN A 80 0.55 5.39 -4.21
CA GLN A 80 -0.59 4.68 -4.79
C GLN A 80 -0.15 3.57 -5.75
N ILE A 81 0.85 3.83 -6.60
CA ILE A 81 1.41 2.81 -7.50
C ILE A 81 1.99 1.65 -6.68
N MET A 82 2.77 1.94 -5.64
CA MET A 82 3.34 0.92 -4.75
C MET A 82 2.25 0.13 -4.01
N ALA A 83 1.22 0.80 -3.50
CA ALA A 83 0.10 0.15 -2.82
C ALA A 83 -0.65 -0.80 -3.76
N ASN A 84 -0.94 -0.37 -4.99
CA ASN A 84 -1.57 -1.20 -6.02
C ASN A 84 -0.70 -2.42 -6.36
N MET A 85 0.62 -2.25 -6.50
CA MET A 85 1.54 -3.36 -6.75
C MET A 85 1.57 -4.39 -5.61
N ILE A 86 1.49 -3.93 -4.36
CA ILE A 86 1.44 -4.83 -3.19
C ILE A 86 0.15 -5.65 -3.21
N MET A 87 -0.99 -5.00 -3.50
CA MET A 87 -2.29 -5.67 -3.55
C MET A 87 -2.38 -6.68 -4.70
N THR A 88 -1.88 -6.34 -5.89
CA THR A 88 -1.86 -7.27 -7.03
C THR A 88 -0.89 -8.42 -6.81
N GLY A 89 0.28 -8.17 -6.23
CA GLY A 89 1.25 -9.21 -5.85
C GLY A 89 0.67 -10.18 -4.84
N ARG A 90 -0.09 -9.68 -3.85
CA ARG A 90 -0.80 -10.52 -2.87
C ARG A 90 -1.85 -11.40 -3.53
N ALA A 91 -2.71 -10.83 -4.38
CA ALA A 91 -3.74 -11.59 -5.08
C ALA A 91 -3.13 -12.69 -5.98
N PHE A 92 -2.00 -12.37 -6.65
CA PHE A 92 -1.26 -13.35 -7.45
C PHE A 92 -0.68 -14.47 -6.59
N PHE A 93 -0.06 -14.15 -5.46
CA PHE A 93 0.49 -15.15 -4.54
C PHE A 93 -0.60 -16.08 -3.99
N GLU A 94 -1.74 -15.54 -3.56
CA GLU A 94 -2.88 -16.33 -3.08
C GLU A 94 -3.43 -17.26 -4.18
N LEU A 95 -3.46 -16.80 -5.44
CA LEU A 95 -3.84 -17.63 -6.59
C LEU A 95 -2.85 -18.78 -6.84
N VAL A 96 -1.54 -18.52 -6.76
CA VAL A 96 -0.51 -19.55 -6.94
C VAL A 96 -0.61 -20.60 -5.83
N GLN A 97 -0.72 -20.17 -4.56
CA GLN A 97 -0.90 -21.10 -3.44
C GLN A 97 -2.13 -21.99 -3.63
N LYS A 98 -3.26 -21.42 -4.08
CA LYS A 98 -4.47 -22.20 -4.36
C LYS A 98 -4.22 -23.25 -5.45
N ARG A 99 -3.56 -22.88 -6.54
CA ARG A 99 -3.25 -23.81 -7.64
C ARG A 99 -2.27 -24.90 -7.21
N GLU A 100 -1.28 -24.59 -6.39
CA GLU A 100 -0.36 -25.57 -5.84
C GLU A 100 -1.07 -26.56 -4.91
N ALA A 101 -1.94 -26.09 -4.03
CA ALA A 101 -2.76 -26.94 -3.18
C ALA A 101 -3.68 -27.86 -4.00
N GLU A 102 -4.34 -27.33 -5.03
CA GLU A 102 -5.18 -28.13 -5.95
C GLU A 102 -4.35 -29.18 -6.73
N ALA A 103 -3.17 -28.81 -7.22
CA ALA A 103 -2.29 -29.72 -7.92
C ALA A 103 -1.76 -30.82 -7.00
N GLN A 104 -1.45 -30.49 -5.74
CA GLN A 104 -1.01 -31.45 -4.73
C GLN A 104 -2.12 -32.42 -4.34
N ALA A 105 -3.34 -31.92 -4.09
CA ALA A 105 -4.50 -32.76 -3.82
C ALA A 105 -4.81 -33.73 -4.96
N ARG A 106 -4.62 -33.32 -6.23
CA ARG A 106 -4.77 -34.22 -7.39
C ARG A 106 -3.71 -35.32 -7.42
N ARG A 107 -2.45 -35.01 -7.08
CA ARG A 107 -1.38 -36.01 -6.99
C ARG A 107 -1.65 -37.01 -5.87
N GLU A 108 -2.08 -36.54 -4.72
CA GLU A 108 -2.44 -37.39 -3.56
C GLU A 108 -3.63 -38.29 -3.88
N ALA A 109 -4.69 -37.75 -4.49
CA ALA A 109 -5.84 -38.55 -4.93
C ALA A 109 -5.45 -39.62 -5.98
N ALA A 110 -4.56 -39.29 -6.91
CA ALA A 110 -4.05 -40.25 -7.89
C ALA A 110 -3.17 -41.34 -7.24
N ALA A 111 -2.38 -41.00 -6.23
CA ALA A 111 -1.58 -41.96 -5.47
C ALA A 111 -2.47 -42.89 -4.62
N MET A 112 -3.55 -42.38 -4.02
CA MET A 112 -4.49 -43.18 -3.23
C MET A 112 -5.40 -44.07 -4.10
N ALA A 113 -5.65 -43.70 -5.36
CA ALA A 113 -6.38 -44.54 -6.31
C ALA A 113 -5.52 -45.67 -6.91
N SER A 114 -4.19 -45.63 -6.73
CA SER A 114 -3.25 -46.66 -7.13
C SER A 114 -2.93 -47.60 -5.95
N ASP A 115 -3.95 -48.28 -5.42
CA ASP A 115 -3.72 -49.47 -4.58
C ASP A 115 -3.77 -50.72 -5.49
N PRO A 116 -2.65 -51.40 -5.75
CA PRO A 116 -2.68 -52.67 -6.45
C PRO A 116 -3.23 -53.71 -5.47
N ALA A 117 -4.55 -53.93 -5.51
CA ALA A 117 -5.11 -55.22 -5.14
C ALA A 117 -4.60 -56.26 -6.14
N GLU A 118 -3.36 -56.69 -5.95
CA GLU A 118 -2.75 -57.83 -6.62
C GLU A 118 -3.54 -59.07 -6.16
N ALA A 119 -4.65 -59.35 -6.85
CA ALA A 119 -5.26 -60.67 -6.81
C ALA A 119 -4.27 -61.61 -7.50
N PRO A 120 -3.69 -62.62 -6.82
CA PRO A 120 -2.85 -63.60 -7.48
C PRO A 120 -3.70 -64.32 -8.53
N LEU A 121 -3.29 -64.24 -9.80
CA LEU A 121 -3.89 -65.00 -10.90
C LEU A 121 -3.73 -66.50 -10.60
N PRO A 122 -4.79 -67.32 -10.67
CA PRO A 122 -4.68 -68.75 -10.41
C PRO A 122 -3.86 -69.39 -11.54
N ILE A 123 -2.75 -70.03 -11.20
CA ILE A 123 -2.01 -70.89 -12.12
C ILE A 123 -2.88 -72.13 -12.35
N ALA A 124 -3.47 -72.24 -13.54
CA ALA A 124 -4.05 -73.49 -14.00
C ALA A 124 -2.91 -74.50 -14.19
N ALA A 125 -2.96 -75.60 -13.45
CA ALA A 125 -2.14 -76.78 -13.68
C ALA A 125 -2.97 -77.80 -14.47
N GLU A 126 -2.43 -78.23 -15.61
CA GLU A 126 -2.90 -79.38 -16.41
C GLU A 126 -2.63 -80.71 -15.71
#